data_AF-A0A3M0L3R2-F1
#
_entry.id   AF-A0A3M0L3R2-F1
#
_cell.length_a   1.000
_cell.length_b   1.000
_cell.length_c   1.000
_cell.angle_alpha   90.00
_cell.angle_beta   90.00
_cell.angle_gamma   90.00
#
_symmetry.space_group_name_H-M   'P 1'
#
loop_
_entity.id
_entity.type
_entity.pdbx_description
1 polymer ?
#
loop_
_entity_poly.entity_id
_entity_poly.type
_entity_poly.pdbx_seq_one_letter_code
_entity_poly.pdbx_strand_id
1 'polypeptide(L)'
;MSVRERFVHRDRMQEHHHRMRWKTLEEGIQQLREVAVLEVHFGRGGQHDNDPDKVRCTGQMLWNLATLGPSQYATFIATIHPDNNRKTVGPVANKLRNYESIISGPMQAQVSAVAKELREEMREMREEVIEKIEEMMRKNSSHVAPVPSYRPQSQSSTAPS
;
A
#
# COMPACT_ATOMS: atom_id res chain seq x y z
N MET A 1 21.42 30.06 -24.96
CA MET A 1 21.38 28.62 -25.27
C MET A 1 21.00 28.36 -26.71
N SER A 2 21.71 27.44 -27.35
CA SER A 2 21.46 26.96 -28.72
C SER A 2 20.29 25.95 -28.77
N VAL A 3 19.72 25.74 -29.96
CA VAL A 3 18.67 24.72 -30.20
C VAL A 3 19.19 23.31 -29.90
N ARG A 4 20.47 23.05 -30.19
CA ARG A 4 21.12 21.75 -29.94
C ARG A 4 21.30 21.45 -28.45
N GLU A 5 21.63 22.44 -27.65
CA GLU A 5 21.72 22.32 -26.18
C GLU A 5 20.34 22.03 -25.57
N ARG A 6 19.28 22.67 -26.07
CA ARG A 6 17.91 22.37 -25.66
C ARG A 6 17.46 20.96 -26.02
N PHE A 7 17.94 20.41 -27.13
CA PHE A 7 17.61 19.06 -27.57
C PHE A 7 18.31 18.00 -26.71
N VAL A 8 19.63 18.11 -26.51
CA VAL A 8 20.41 17.22 -25.63
C VAL A 8 19.92 17.30 -24.19
N HIS A 9 19.47 18.47 -23.75
CA HIS A 9 18.85 18.62 -22.44
C HIS A 9 17.48 17.93 -22.36
N ARG A 10 16.64 18.02 -23.40
CA ARG A 10 15.35 17.32 -23.45
C ARG A 10 15.52 15.79 -23.41
N ASP A 11 16.55 15.25 -24.06
CA ASP A 11 16.89 13.82 -23.97
C ASP A 11 17.36 13.44 -22.55
N ARG A 12 18.21 14.26 -21.92
CA ARG A 12 18.61 14.05 -20.51
C ARG A 12 17.44 14.18 -19.53
N MET A 13 16.47 15.06 -19.82
CA MET A 13 15.21 15.15 -19.07
C MET A 13 14.42 13.85 -19.21
N GLN A 14 14.22 13.35 -20.44
CA GLN A 14 13.57 12.06 -20.65
C GLN A 14 14.27 10.91 -19.93
N GLU A 15 15.61 10.89 -19.93
CA GLU A 15 16.41 9.86 -19.24
C GLU A 15 16.26 9.94 -17.71
N HIS A 16 16.23 11.15 -17.14
CA HIS A 16 15.88 11.37 -15.72
C HIS A 16 14.45 10.96 -15.39
N HIS A 17 13.49 11.23 -16.29
CA HIS A 17 12.08 10.88 -16.13
C HIS A 17 11.82 9.37 -16.18
N HIS A 18 12.53 8.63 -17.06
CA HIS A 18 12.43 7.17 -17.11
C HIS A 18 12.99 6.49 -15.85
N ARG A 19 13.90 7.17 -15.13
CA ARG A 19 14.51 6.65 -13.90
C ARG A 19 13.65 6.86 -12.66
N MET A 20 12.68 7.77 -12.69
CA MET A 20 11.91 8.20 -11.51
C MET A 20 10.40 8.00 -11.71
N ARG A 21 9.97 6.74 -11.70
CA ARG A 21 8.59 6.43 -11.32
C ARG A 21 8.45 6.67 -9.81
N TRP A 22 7.66 7.66 -9.44
CA TRP A 22 7.40 7.94 -8.03
C TRP A 22 6.34 6.99 -7.49
N LYS A 23 6.51 6.55 -6.24
CA LYS A 23 5.61 5.60 -5.57
C LYS A 23 4.78 6.28 -4.50
N THR A 24 5.35 7.31 -3.87
CA THR A 24 4.70 8.10 -2.82
C THR A 24 4.41 9.51 -3.29
N LEU A 25 3.41 10.16 -2.68
CA LEU A 25 3.05 11.52 -3.09
C LEU A 25 4.22 12.50 -2.94
N GLU A 26 4.99 12.40 -1.85
CA GLU A 26 6.12 13.30 -1.60
C GLU A 26 7.24 13.12 -2.63
N GLU A 27 7.50 11.89 -3.11
CA GLU A 27 8.40 11.66 -4.25
C GLU A 27 7.89 12.34 -5.52
N GLY A 28 6.57 12.29 -5.79
CA GLY A 28 5.95 12.96 -6.93
C GLY A 28 6.05 14.50 -6.82
N ILE A 29 5.83 15.06 -5.64
CA ILE A 29 6.00 16.50 -5.37
C ILE A 29 7.46 16.91 -5.54
N GLN A 30 8.40 16.09 -5.04
CA GLN A 30 9.83 16.33 -5.19
C GLN A 30 10.24 16.31 -6.67
N GLN A 31 9.75 15.32 -7.43
CA GLN A 31 9.97 15.28 -8.88
C GLN A 31 9.40 16.52 -9.57
N LEU A 32 8.20 16.97 -9.20
CA LEU A 32 7.60 18.18 -9.78
C LEU A 32 8.48 19.41 -9.54
N ARG A 33 9.10 19.53 -8.35
CA ARG A 33 10.04 20.62 -8.01
C ARG A 33 11.33 20.52 -8.80
N GLU A 34 11.90 19.32 -8.96
CA GLU A 34 13.11 19.11 -9.76
C GLU A 34 12.89 19.51 -11.21
N VAL A 35 11.76 19.12 -11.79
CA VAL A 35 11.39 19.51 -13.16
C VAL A 35 11.19 21.02 -13.27
N ALA A 36 10.60 21.66 -12.26
CA ALA A 36 10.47 23.12 -12.21
C ALA A 36 11.83 23.84 -12.21
N VAL A 37 12.79 23.37 -11.41
CA VAL A 37 14.15 23.95 -11.39
C VAL A 37 14.79 23.85 -12.78
N LEU A 38 14.65 22.71 -13.43
CA LEU A 38 15.20 22.48 -14.77
C LEU A 38 14.47 23.34 -15.82
N GLU A 39 13.15 23.45 -15.77
CA GLU A 39 12.42 24.34 -16.69
C GLU A 39 12.78 25.81 -16.50
N VAL A 40 13.04 26.27 -15.27
CA VAL A 40 13.54 27.63 -15.00
C VAL A 40 14.95 27.83 -15.55
N HIS A 41 15.86 26.89 -15.26
CA HIS A 41 17.26 27.00 -15.66
C HIS A 41 17.45 26.92 -17.18
N PHE A 42 16.60 26.15 -17.86
CA PHE A 42 16.68 25.91 -19.30
C PHE A 42 15.59 26.62 -20.15
N GLY A 43 14.67 27.34 -19.50
CA GLY A 43 13.53 28.02 -20.11
C GLY A 43 13.82 29.38 -20.73
N ARG A 44 12.80 29.98 -21.38
CA ARG A 44 12.87 31.29 -22.06
C ARG A 44 12.60 32.48 -21.12
N GLY A 45 12.35 32.25 -19.83
CA GLY A 45 11.98 33.29 -18.86
C GLY A 45 13.16 33.75 -18.02
N GLY A 46 13.56 35.01 -18.15
CA GLY A 46 14.48 35.66 -17.20
C GLY A 46 13.77 35.99 -15.89
N GLN A 47 14.57 36.02 -14.81
CA GLN A 47 14.21 36.27 -13.40
C GLN A 47 13.05 35.42 -12.85
N HIS A 48 13.45 34.29 -12.26
CA HIS A 48 12.62 33.51 -11.38
C HIS A 48 13.24 33.55 -9.98
N ASP A 49 12.39 33.57 -8.95
CA ASP A 49 12.83 33.30 -7.59
C ASP A 49 13.48 31.90 -7.56
N ASN A 50 14.52 31.69 -6.74
CA ASN A 50 15.19 30.39 -6.63
C ASN A 50 14.30 29.33 -5.98
N ASP A 51 13.11 29.73 -5.52
CA ASP A 51 12.10 28.84 -4.96
C ASP A 51 11.32 28.08 -6.06
N PRO A 52 11.48 26.74 -6.18
CA PRO A 52 10.73 25.93 -7.14
C PRO A 52 9.21 25.98 -6.92
N ASP A 53 8.72 26.31 -5.72
CA ASP A 53 7.27 26.38 -5.44
C ASP A 53 6.57 27.54 -6.14
N LYS A 54 7.33 28.56 -6.54
CA LYS A 54 6.82 29.75 -7.23
C LYS A 54 6.84 29.58 -8.76
N VAL A 55 7.42 28.49 -9.26
CA VAL A 55 7.45 28.17 -10.67
C VAL A 55 6.04 27.79 -11.13
N ARG A 56 5.60 28.38 -12.25
CA ARG A 56 4.30 28.04 -12.85
C ARG A 56 4.36 26.62 -13.40
N CYS A 57 3.38 25.79 -13.04
CA CYS A 57 3.29 24.46 -13.62
C CYS A 57 2.91 24.54 -15.10
N THR A 58 3.65 23.82 -15.94
CA THR A 58 3.31 23.64 -17.35
C THR A 58 2.46 22.39 -17.56
N GLY A 59 1.76 22.31 -18.69
CA GLY A 59 1.04 21.09 -19.06
C GLY A 59 1.95 19.87 -19.15
N GLN A 60 3.20 20.05 -19.60
CA GLN A 60 4.19 18.97 -19.67
C GLN A 60 4.58 18.45 -18.29
N MET A 61 4.83 19.35 -17.32
CA MET A 61 5.12 18.96 -15.94
C MET A 61 4.00 18.11 -15.33
N LEU A 62 2.74 18.53 -15.52
CA LEU A 62 1.58 17.82 -14.99
C LEU A 62 1.35 16.48 -15.71
N TRP A 63 1.56 16.44 -17.03
CA TRP A 63 1.47 15.21 -17.80
C TRP A 63 2.54 14.19 -17.37
N ASN A 64 3.78 14.63 -17.16
CA ASN A 64 4.85 13.78 -16.63
C ASN A 64 4.49 13.24 -15.24
N LEU A 65 3.96 14.10 -14.36
CA LEU A 65 3.54 13.69 -13.02
C LEU A 65 2.45 12.61 -13.07
N ALA A 66 1.45 12.77 -13.93
CA ALA A 66 0.34 11.82 -14.08
C ALA A 66 0.77 10.48 -14.71
N THR A 67 1.76 10.49 -15.59
CA THR A 67 2.20 9.30 -16.35
C THR A 67 3.26 8.48 -15.62
N LEU A 68 4.08 9.12 -14.78
CA LEU A 68 5.16 8.48 -14.04
C LEU A 68 4.76 8.03 -12.63
N GLY A 69 3.53 8.33 -12.20
CA GLY A 69 3.02 8.05 -10.87
C GLY A 69 2.01 6.90 -10.78
N PRO A 70 1.51 6.61 -9.56
CA PRO A 70 0.39 5.71 -9.35
C PRO A 70 -0.87 6.22 -10.03
N SER A 71 -1.62 5.31 -10.67
CA SER A 71 -2.82 5.63 -11.44
C SER A 71 -3.91 6.34 -10.64
N GLN A 72 -3.99 6.10 -9.33
CA GLN A 72 -4.95 6.75 -8.42
C GLN A 72 -4.85 8.29 -8.43
N TYR A 73 -3.67 8.84 -8.73
CA TYR A 73 -3.46 10.28 -8.81
C TYR A 73 -3.66 10.84 -10.23
N ALA A 74 -3.62 10.00 -11.27
CA ALA A 74 -3.61 10.44 -12.67
C ALA A 74 -4.87 11.24 -13.04
N THR A 75 -6.05 10.75 -12.68
CA THR A 75 -7.32 11.43 -12.95
C THR A 75 -7.38 12.78 -12.22
N PHE A 76 -6.96 12.83 -10.96
CA PHE A 76 -6.93 14.07 -10.20
C PHE A 76 -5.95 15.09 -10.80
N ILE A 77 -4.74 14.66 -11.17
CA ILE A 77 -3.74 15.52 -11.81
C ILE A 77 -4.26 16.08 -13.14
N ALA A 78 -4.99 15.29 -13.94
CA ALA A 78 -5.59 15.75 -15.18
C ALA A 78 -6.61 16.90 -14.98
N THR A 79 -7.27 16.98 -13.82
CA THR A 79 -8.16 18.11 -13.49
C THR A 79 -7.41 19.40 -13.14
N ILE A 80 -6.09 19.32 -12.93
CA ILE A 80 -5.26 20.48 -12.67
C ILE A 80 -5.01 21.17 -14.02
N HIS A 81 -5.92 22.06 -14.41
CA HIS A 81 -5.77 22.78 -15.68
C HIS A 81 -4.55 23.73 -15.64
N PRO A 82 -3.59 23.61 -16.58
CA PRO A 82 -2.44 24.51 -16.69
C PRO A 82 -2.83 25.91 -17.16
N ASP A 83 -3.91 26.04 -17.95
CA ASP A 83 -4.40 27.32 -18.49
C ASP A 83 -5.08 28.20 -17.44
N ASN A 84 -5.40 27.65 -16.27
CA ASN A 84 -5.79 28.44 -15.11
C ASN A 84 -4.48 28.99 -14.48
N ASN A 85 -3.90 29.92 -15.25
CA ASN A 85 -2.68 30.72 -15.25
C ASN A 85 -2.14 31.28 -13.91
N ARG A 86 -2.45 30.64 -12.77
CA ARG A 86 -2.03 30.99 -11.41
C ARG A 86 -1.46 29.83 -10.58
N LYS A 87 -1.55 28.58 -11.03
CA LYS A 87 -1.07 27.45 -10.21
C LYS A 87 0.43 27.26 -10.36
N THR A 88 1.17 27.68 -9.33
CA THR A 88 2.58 27.35 -9.18
C THR A 88 2.73 25.96 -8.55
N VAL A 89 3.95 25.43 -8.51
CA VAL A 89 4.26 24.11 -7.96
C VAL A 89 3.77 23.96 -6.53
N GLY A 90 3.90 24.99 -5.68
CA GLY A 90 3.46 24.94 -4.28
C GLY A 90 1.96 24.68 -4.11
N PRO A 91 1.06 25.48 -4.70
CA PRO A 91 -0.37 25.22 -4.73
C PRO A 91 -0.75 23.86 -5.34
N VAL A 92 -0.03 23.38 -6.36
CA VAL A 92 -0.25 22.05 -6.92
C VAL A 92 0.11 20.97 -5.91
N ALA A 93 1.28 21.07 -5.27
CA ALA A 93 1.70 20.17 -4.20
C ALA A 93 0.69 20.15 -3.04
N ASN A 94 0.18 21.31 -2.64
CA ASN A 94 -0.82 21.39 -1.58
C ASN A 94 -2.16 20.74 -1.98
N LYS A 95 -2.60 20.93 -3.24
CA LYS A 95 -3.79 20.24 -3.76
C LYS A 95 -3.64 18.73 -3.76
N LEU A 96 -2.45 18.23 -4.11
CA LEU A 96 -2.16 16.81 -4.09
C LEU A 96 -2.17 16.25 -2.66
N ARG A 97 -1.59 16.95 -1.68
CA ARG A 97 -1.63 16.54 -0.27
C ARG A 97 -3.04 16.52 0.29
N ASN A 98 -3.86 17.50 -0.08
CA ASN A 98 -5.27 17.52 0.28
C ASN A 98 -6.01 16.30 -0.33
N TYR A 99 -5.74 15.99 -1.59
CA TYR A 99 -6.32 14.81 -2.23
C TYR A 99 -5.89 13.51 -1.55
N GLU A 100 -4.60 13.35 -1.22
CA GLU A 100 -4.10 12.20 -0.45
C GLU A 100 -4.80 12.06 0.91
N SER A 101 -5.03 13.17 1.61
CA SER A 101 -5.79 13.15 2.87
C SER A 101 -7.24 12.69 2.68
N ILE A 102 -7.89 13.04 1.56
CA ILE A 102 -9.27 12.65 1.27
C ILE A 102 -9.37 11.15 0.94
N ILE A 103 -8.41 10.60 0.21
CA ILE A 103 -8.44 9.18 -0.19
C ILE A 103 -7.89 8.24 0.88
N SER A 104 -6.92 8.69 1.69
CA SER A 104 -6.25 7.85 2.68
C SER A 104 -7.17 7.47 3.85
N GLY A 105 -8.04 8.37 4.31
CA GLY A 105 -8.98 8.11 5.41
C GLY A 105 -9.92 6.93 5.13
N PRO A 106 -10.75 6.99 4.08
CA PRO A 106 -11.64 5.88 3.71
C PRO A 106 -10.88 4.58 3.42
N MET A 107 -9.72 4.66 2.76
CA MET A 107 -8.91 3.49 2.45
C MET A 107 -8.38 2.81 3.73
N GLN A 108 -7.89 3.59 4.69
CA GLN A 108 -7.42 3.08 5.97
C GLN A 108 -8.55 2.43 6.78
N ALA A 109 -9.74 3.02 6.76
CA ALA A 109 -10.92 2.45 7.42
C ALA A 109 -11.32 1.09 6.81
N GLN A 110 -11.32 0.97 5.48
CA GLN A 110 -11.60 -0.29 4.80
C GLN A 110 -10.53 -1.36 5.13
N VAL A 111 -9.24 -1.00 5.08
CA VAL A 111 -8.16 -1.92 5.45
C VAL A 111 -8.29 -2.37 6.90
N SER A 112 -8.65 -1.47 7.82
CA SER A 112 -8.88 -1.83 9.23
C SER A 112 -10.10 -2.72 9.43
N ALA A 113 -11.18 -2.51 8.66
CA ALA A 113 -12.37 -3.34 8.73
C ALA A 113 -12.06 -4.77 8.28
N VAL A 114 -11.42 -4.93 7.12
CA VAL A 114 -11.00 -6.23 6.58
C VAL A 114 -10.01 -6.93 7.52
N ALA A 115 -9.04 -6.20 8.09
CA ALA A 115 -8.10 -6.76 9.05
C ALA A 115 -8.78 -7.24 10.34
N LYS A 116 -9.86 -6.56 10.77
CA LYS A 116 -10.66 -6.97 11.91
C LYS A 116 -11.50 -8.20 11.60
N GLU A 117 -12.20 -8.22 10.48
CA GLU A 117 -13.00 -9.37 10.02
C GLU A 117 -12.14 -10.64 9.93
N LEU A 118 -10.98 -10.54 9.27
CA LEU A 118 -10.04 -11.66 9.17
C LEU A 118 -9.56 -12.15 10.55
N ARG A 119 -9.35 -11.25 11.51
CA ARG A 119 -8.95 -11.61 12.87
C ARG A 119 -10.06 -12.37 13.60
N GLU A 120 -11.32 -11.95 13.44
CA GLU A 120 -12.47 -12.63 14.04
C GLU A 120 -12.67 -14.01 13.42
N GLU A 121 -12.63 -14.15 12.09
CA GLU A 121 -12.72 -15.47 11.43
C GLU A 121 -11.62 -16.43 11.88
N MET A 122 -10.38 -15.94 12.04
CA MET A 122 -9.29 -16.77 12.57
C MET A 122 -9.49 -17.19 14.03
N ARG A 123 -10.20 -16.38 14.82
CA ARG A 123 -10.55 -16.74 16.21
C ARG A 123 -11.64 -17.80 16.22
N GLU A 124 -12.71 -17.61 15.44
CA GLU A 124 -13.82 -18.56 15.33
C GLU A 124 -13.33 -19.92 14.81
N MET A 125 -12.53 -19.93 13.75
CA MET A 125 -11.92 -21.17 13.24
C MET A 125 -11.05 -21.87 14.29
N ARG A 126 -10.34 -21.11 15.15
CA ARG A 126 -9.56 -21.71 16.25
C ARG A 126 -10.47 -22.34 17.30
N GLU A 127 -11.54 -21.67 17.68
CA GLU A 127 -12.53 -22.17 18.65
C GLU A 127 -13.22 -23.43 18.11
N GLU A 128 -13.66 -23.44 16.85
CA GLU A 128 -14.25 -24.63 16.21
C GLU A 128 -13.28 -25.82 16.16
N VAL A 129 -12.00 -25.57 15.88
CA VAL A 129 -10.98 -26.64 15.87
C VAL A 129 -10.79 -27.21 17.28
N ILE A 130 -10.76 -26.36 18.30
CA ILE A 130 -10.64 -26.79 19.70
C ILE A 130 -11.87 -27.63 20.10
N GLU A 131 -13.09 -27.14 19.83
CA GLU A 131 -14.32 -27.87 20.14
C GLU A 131 -14.37 -29.23 19.45
N LYS A 132 -13.96 -29.32 18.17
CA LYS A 132 -13.86 -30.61 17.46
C LYS A 132 -12.86 -31.56 18.12
N ILE A 133 -11.71 -31.06 18.56
CA ILE A 133 -10.72 -31.89 19.25
C ILE A 133 -11.29 -32.43 20.56
N GLU A 134 -11.94 -31.59 21.36
CA GLU A 134 -12.59 -31.99 22.61
C GLU A 134 -13.70 -33.03 22.37
N GLU A 135 -14.53 -32.82 21.33
CA GLU A 135 -15.59 -33.76 20.98
C GLU A 135 -15.01 -35.12 20.56
N MET A 136 -13.93 -35.13 19.77
CA MET A 136 -13.23 -36.36 19.39
C MET A 136 -12.65 -37.10 20.61
N MET A 137 -12.01 -36.38 21.54
CA MET A 137 -11.49 -36.98 22.78
C MET A 137 -12.60 -37.62 23.62
N ARG A 138 -13.74 -36.94 23.76
CA ARG A 138 -14.91 -37.46 24.49
C ARG A 138 -15.48 -38.72 23.85
N LYS A 139 -15.63 -38.75 22.51
CA LYS A 139 -16.12 -39.93 21.78
C LYS A 139 -15.16 -41.11 21.85
N ASN A 140 -13.85 -40.86 21.85
CA ASN A 140 -12.85 -41.91 21.94
C ASN A 140 -12.78 -42.54 23.34
N SER A 141 -12.93 -41.74 24.40
CA SER A 141 -12.96 -42.23 25.78
C SER A 141 -14.19 -43.10 26.11
N SER A 142 -15.32 -42.89 25.44
CA SER A 142 -16.53 -43.71 25.65
C SER A 142 -16.48 -45.09 24.99
N HIS A 143 -15.51 -45.34 24.11
CA HIS A 143 -15.32 -46.64 23.43
C HIS A 143 -14.31 -47.57 24.11
N VAL A 144 -13.73 -47.19 25.26
CA VAL A 144 -12.79 -48.05 26.01
C VAL A 144 -13.59 -49.02 26.89
N ALA A 145 -13.72 -50.27 26.46
CA ALA A 145 -14.35 -51.34 27.24
C ALA A 145 -13.52 -51.68 28.50
N PRO A 146 -14.14 -51.99 29.66
CA PRO A 146 -13.41 -52.37 30.86
C PRO A 146 -12.67 -53.68 30.63
N VAL A 147 -11.35 -53.67 30.77
CA VAL A 147 -10.53 -54.89 30.75
C VAL A 147 -10.90 -55.73 31.98
N PRO A 148 -11.41 -56.97 31.83
CA PRO A 148 -11.74 -57.80 32.99
C PRO A 148 -10.48 -58.10 33.81
N SER A 149 -10.44 -57.63 35.06
CA SER A 149 -9.41 -58.02 36.01
C SER A 149 -9.61 -59.49 36.38
N TYR A 150 -8.73 -60.37 35.91
CA TYR A 150 -8.72 -61.78 36.33
C TYR A 150 -8.45 -61.87 37.84
N ARG A 151 -9.45 -62.31 38.61
CA ARG A 151 -9.27 -62.72 40.01
C ARG A 151 -8.86 -64.21 40.02
N PRO A 152 -7.68 -64.60 40.55
CA PRO A 152 -7.31 -66.00 40.63
C PRO A 152 -8.17 -66.69 41.68
N GLN A 153 -8.93 -67.72 41.28
CA GLN A 153 -9.62 -68.60 42.22
C GLN A 153 -8.62 -69.61 42.79
N SER A 154 -8.41 -69.54 44.11
CA SER A 154 -7.70 -70.54 44.89
C SER A 154 -8.53 -71.83 44.93
N GLN A 155 -8.11 -72.86 44.19
CA GLN A 155 -8.69 -74.20 44.28
C GLN A 155 -8.17 -74.89 45.55
N SER A 156 -9.04 -75.04 46.55
CA SER A 156 -8.85 -76.00 47.64
C SER A 156 -9.13 -77.40 47.11
N SER A 157 -8.11 -78.25 47.04
CA SER A 157 -8.25 -79.67 46.67
C SER A 157 -8.24 -80.53 47.93
N THR A 158 -9.40 -81.06 48.29
CA THR A 158 -9.57 -82.16 49.25
C THR A 158 -9.31 -83.49 48.54
N ALA A 159 -8.35 -84.27 49.03
CA ALA A 159 -8.07 -85.64 48.57
C ALA A 159 -8.84 -86.68 49.42
N PRO A 160 -9.39 -87.76 48.83
CA PRO A 160 -9.97 -88.85 49.60
C PRO A 160 -9.03 -90.08 49.70
N SER A 161 -9.18 -90.76 50.85
CA SER A 161 -8.76 -92.11 51.27
C SER A 161 -7.28 -92.50 51.21
#